data_AF-A0A699HDY3-F1
#
_entry.id   AF-A0A699HDY3-F1
#
_cell.length_a   1.000
_cell.length_b   1.000
_cell.length_c   1.000
_cell.angle_alpha   90.00
_cell.angle_beta   90.00
_cell.angle_gamma   90.00
#
_symmetry.space_group_name_H-M   'P 1'
#
loop_
_entity.id
_entity.type
_entity.pdbx_description
1 polymer ?
#
loop_
_entity_poly.entity_id
_entity_poly.type
_entity_poly.pdbx_seq_one_letter_code
_entity_poly.pdbx_strand_id
1 'polypeptide(L)'
;MDKIRKACISLEENYMPPVTFIVVQKRQHTRFFPVRHGDWASTERSGNILPGTVVDTKICHPSEFDFYLCSHAGIQGTSRPTHYHVLYDENQFTVDGLQTLTNSLCYTYARCA
;
A
#
# COMPACT_ATOMS: atom_id res chain seq x y z
N MET A 1 -3.42 8.56 17.48
CA MET A 1 -3.87 7.29 18.11
C MET A 1 -4.89 7.51 19.22
N ASP A 2 -4.71 8.53 20.07
CA ASP A 2 -5.56 8.78 21.26
C ASP A 2 -7.06 8.85 20.98
N LYS A 3 -7.49 9.48 19.88
CA LYS A 3 -8.91 9.57 19.54
C LYS A 3 -9.54 8.20 19.21
N ILE A 4 -8.79 7.32 18.53
CA ILE A 4 -9.23 5.96 18.23
C ILE A 4 -9.39 5.18 19.53
N ARG A 5 -8.40 5.28 20.45
CA ARG A 5 -8.47 4.63 21.77
C ARG A 5 -9.64 5.12 22.61
N LYS A 6 -9.84 6.44 22.68
CA LYS A 6 -10.98 7.04 23.40
C LYS A 6 -12.31 6.55 22.84
N ALA A 7 -12.42 6.38 21.52
CA ALA A 7 -13.63 5.85 20.89
C ALA A 7 -13.86 4.37 21.29
N CYS A 8 -12.83 3.53 21.28
CA CYS A 8 -12.95 2.13 21.74
C CYS A 8 -13.41 2.05 23.21
N ILE A 9 -12.80 2.82 24.11
CA ILE A 9 -13.16 2.85 25.53
C ILE A 9 -14.59 3.38 25.74
N SER A 10 -15.07 4.29 24.90
CA SER A 10 -16.44 4.81 24.99
C SER A 10 -17.53 3.79 24.62
N LEU A 11 -17.17 2.70 23.94
CA LEU A 11 -18.09 1.61 23.61
C LEU A 11 -18.23 0.61 24.77
N GLU A 12 -17.10 0.23 25.37
CA GLU A 12 -17.05 -0.72 26.49
C GLU A 12 -15.80 -0.46 27.34
N GLU A 13 -15.97 -0.49 28.66
CA GLU A 13 -14.89 -0.31 29.60
C GLU A 13 -13.84 -1.42 29.40
N ASN A 14 -12.57 -1.03 29.19
CA ASN A 14 -11.44 -1.90 28.85
C ASN A 14 -11.42 -2.49 27.41
N TYR A 15 -12.29 -2.04 26.50
CA TYR A 15 -12.18 -2.44 25.10
C TYR A 15 -10.96 -1.80 24.42
N MET A 16 -9.90 -2.59 24.28
CA MET A 16 -8.62 -2.19 23.67
C MET A 16 -8.21 -3.16 22.55
N PRO A 17 -8.88 -3.11 21.38
CA PRO A 17 -8.49 -3.95 20.27
C PRO A 17 -7.10 -3.55 19.74
N PRO A 18 -6.31 -4.48 19.20
CA PRO A 18 -5.05 -4.15 18.55
C PRO A 18 -5.30 -3.30 17.29
N VAL A 19 -4.51 -2.25 17.10
CA VAL A 19 -4.66 -1.29 15.99
C VAL A 19 -3.40 -1.26 15.14
N THR A 20 -3.61 -1.24 13.83
CA THR A 20 -2.57 -0.93 12.84
C THR A 20 -2.96 0.38 12.13
N PHE A 21 -2.05 1.35 12.11
CA PHE A 21 -2.26 2.66 11.50
C PHE A 21 -1.33 2.85 10.30
N ILE A 22 -1.93 2.99 9.13
CA ILE A 22 -1.21 3.09 7.85
C ILE A 22 -1.59 4.40 7.17
N VAL A 23 -0.60 5.21 6.85
CA VAL A 23 -0.77 6.39 5.99
C VAL A 23 -0.67 5.96 4.53
N VAL A 24 -1.62 6.42 3.72
CA VAL A 24 -1.70 6.09 2.29
C VAL A 24 -1.50 7.36 1.46
N GLN A 25 -0.38 7.45 0.74
CA GLN A 25 0.00 8.63 -0.02
C GLN A 25 0.09 8.33 -1.53
N LYS A 26 -0.97 8.70 -2.26
CA LYS A 26 -1.03 8.59 -3.73
C LYS A 26 -0.37 9.77 -4.47
N ARG A 27 -0.39 10.96 -3.88
CA ARG A 27 0.17 12.18 -4.48
C ARG A 27 1.61 12.37 -4.01
N GLN A 28 2.54 11.76 -4.74
CA GLN A 28 3.98 11.78 -4.47
C GLN A 28 4.78 11.85 -5.80
N HIS A 29 6.10 12.05 -5.74
CA HIS A 29 6.97 12.23 -6.93
C HIS A 29 7.75 11.00 -7.43
N THR A 30 7.91 9.95 -6.63
CA THR A 30 8.41 8.61 -6.97
C THR A 30 7.63 7.97 -8.12
N ARG A 31 8.35 7.48 -9.14
CA ARG A 31 7.83 6.74 -10.29
C ARG A 31 8.64 5.46 -10.48
N PHE A 32 7.98 4.40 -10.91
CA PHE A 32 8.63 3.14 -11.26
C PHE A 32 8.46 2.85 -12.73
N PHE A 33 9.50 2.28 -13.31
CA PHE A 33 9.55 1.87 -14.70
C PHE A 33 10.08 0.43 -14.76
N PRO A 34 9.55 -0.38 -15.69
CA PRO A 34 10.13 -1.68 -16.00
C PRO A 34 11.60 -1.54 -16.41
N VAL A 35 12.45 -2.48 -15.96
CA VAL A 35 13.89 -2.43 -16.24
C VAL A 35 14.19 -2.58 -17.74
N ARG A 36 13.39 -3.38 -18.45
CA ARG A 36 13.50 -3.60 -19.90
C ARG A 36 12.30 -3.01 -20.61
N HIS A 37 12.56 -2.00 -21.44
CA HIS A 37 11.53 -1.47 -22.32
C HIS A 37 11.15 -2.52 -23.38
N GLY A 38 9.84 -2.74 -23.56
CA GLY A 38 9.32 -3.71 -24.52
C GLY A 38 9.32 -5.16 -24.02
N ASP A 39 9.56 -5.43 -22.75
CA ASP A 39 9.31 -6.77 -22.20
C ASP A 39 7.83 -6.96 -21.82
N TRP A 40 7.00 -7.34 -22.80
CA TRP A 40 5.55 -7.47 -22.61
C TRP A 40 5.13 -8.51 -21.55
N ALA A 41 6.06 -9.37 -21.09
CA ALA A 41 5.79 -10.28 -19.99
C ALA A 41 5.78 -9.58 -18.61
N SER A 42 6.46 -8.44 -18.48
CA SER A 42 6.63 -7.69 -17.24
C SER A 42 6.08 -6.25 -17.29
N THR A 43 5.38 -5.89 -18.37
CA THR A 43 4.87 -4.54 -18.60
C THR A 43 3.43 -4.52 -19.09
N GLU A 44 2.66 -3.54 -18.62
CA GLU A 44 1.35 -3.23 -19.19
C GLU A 44 1.48 -2.73 -20.64
N ARG A 45 0.37 -2.79 -21.40
CA ARG A 45 0.33 -2.29 -22.79
C ARG A 45 0.70 -0.81 -22.90
N SER A 46 0.44 -0.02 -21.86
CA SER A 46 0.80 1.38 -21.77
C SER A 46 2.29 1.64 -21.49
N GLY A 47 3.09 0.58 -21.26
CA GLY A 47 4.49 0.67 -20.86
C GLY A 47 4.70 0.89 -19.37
N ASN A 48 3.64 0.86 -18.56
CA ASN A 48 3.72 0.95 -17.10
C ASN A 48 4.11 -0.40 -16.46
N ILE A 49 4.50 -0.33 -15.18
CA ILE A 49 4.62 -1.51 -14.32
C ILE A 49 3.27 -2.23 -14.15
N LEU A 50 3.32 -3.55 -13.93
CA LEU A 50 2.12 -4.37 -13.75
C LEU A 50 1.38 -4.05 -12.45
N PRO A 51 0.03 -4.20 -12.42
CA PRO A 51 -0.73 -4.18 -11.18
C PRO A 51 -0.20 -5.22 -10.19
N GLY A 52 -0.13 -4.85 -8.92
CA GLY A 52 0.44 -5.68 -7.86
C GLY A 52 1.96 -5.55 -7.71
N THR A 53 2.63 -4.70 -8.49
CA THR A 53 4.06 -4.41 -8.28
C THR A 53 4.26 -3.77 -6.90
N VAL A 54 5.11 -4.38 -6.08
CA VAL A 54 5.51 -3.90 -4.76
C VAL A 54 6.99 -3.54 -4.75
N VAL A 55 7.33 -2.46 -4.05
CA VAL A 55 8.72 -2.07 -3.76
C VAL A 55 8.83 -1.68 -2.29
N ASP A 56 9.57 -2.46 -1.52
CA ASP A 56 9.81 -2.31 -0.07
C ASP A 56 11.31 -2.28 0.29
N THR A 57 12.18 -2.28 -0.71
CA THR A 57 13.64 -2.27 -0.52
C THR A 57 14.31 -1.10 -1.23
N LYS A 58 15.54 -0.77 -0.79
CA LYS A 58 16.48 0.23 -1.35
C LYS A 58 16.06 1.70 -1.30
N ILE A 59 14.83 2.02 -1.65
CA ILE A 59 14.32 3.40 -1.78
C ILE A 59 13.29 3.76 -0.71
N CYS A 60 12.95 2.80 0.14
CA CYS A 60 12.04 2.94 1.27
C CYS A 60 12.83 3.49 2.49
N HIS A 61 12.11 3.82 3.56
CA HIS A 61 12.72 4.36 4.77
C HIS A 61 13.75 3.36 5.35
N PRO A 62 14.92 3.81 5.83
CA PRO A 62 15.98 2.90 6.27
C PRO A 62 15.64 2.08 7.53
N SER A 63 14.67 2.52 8.33
CA SER A 63 14.36 1.92 9.63
C SER A 63 12.86 1.77 9.94
N GLU A 64 11.99 2.40 9.15
CA GLU A 64 10.55 2.37 9.39
C GLU A 64 9.92 1.42 8.39
N PHE A 65 8.72 0.94 8.68
CA PHE A 65 8.03 0.05 7.76
C PHE A 65 7.18 0.86 6.79
N ASP A 66 7.71 1.03 5.58
CA ASP A 66 7.01 1.58 4.44
C ASP A 66 7.23 0.75 3.18
N PHE A 67 6.29 0.87 2.24
CA PHE A 67 6.37 0.21 0.94
C PHE A 67 5.56 0.97 -0.10
N TYR A 68 5.91 0.76 -1.36
CA TYR A 68 5.12 1.21 -2.49
C TYR A 68 4.35 0.04 -3.09
N LEU A 69 3.09 0.28 -3.45
CA LEU A 69 2.25 -0.67 -4.18
C LEU A 69 1.56 0.03 -5.34
N CYS A 70 1.73 -0.52 -6.54
CA CYS A 70 0.96 -0.14 -7.72
C CYS A 70 -0.16 -1.15 -7.95
N SER A 71 -1.30 -0.97 -7.30
CA SER A 71 -2.43 -1.93 -7.35
C SER A 71 -3.35 -1.81 -8.59
N HIS A 72 -3.05 -0.91 -9.53
CA HIS A 72 -3.93 -0.61 -10.67
C HIS A 72 -3.17 -0.62 -12.00
N ALA A 73 -3.89 -0.92 -13.08
CA ALA A 73 -3.36 -0.81 -14.43
C ALA A 73 -3.22 0.67 -14.82
N GLY A 74 -2.06 1.04 -15.36
CA GLY A 74 -1.81 2.38 -15.85
C GLY A 74 -2.42 2.56 -17.24
N ILE A 75 -3.64 3.10 -17.36
CA ILE A 75 -4.31 3.24 -18.66
C ILE A 75 -3.61 4.28 -19.54
N GLN A 76 -3.20 5.41 -18.95
CA GLN A 76 -2.59 6.52 -19.68
C GLN A 76 -1.55 7.24 -18.82
N GLY A 77 -0.47 7.68 -19.45
CA GLY A 77 0.64 8.36 -18.79
C GLY A 77 1.44 7.41 -17.89
N THR A 78 2.13 7.95 -16.90
CA THR A 78 2.91 7.16 -15.93
C THR A 78 2.10 6.92 -14.67
N SER A 79 1.97 5.65 -14.28
CA SER A 79 1.34 5.22 -13.04
C SER A 79 2.00 5.89 -11.83
N ARG A 80 1.15 6.23 -10.84
CA ARG A 80 1.61 6.71 -9.53
C ARG A 80 1.47 5.57 -8.54
N PRO A 81 2.55 4.87 -8.19
CA PRO A 81 2.52 3.86 -7.14
C PRO A 81 2.11 4.52 -5.83
N THR A 82 1.23 3.91 -5.06
CA THR A 82 0.80 4.46 -3.79
C THR A 82 1.84 4.10 -2.73
N HIS A 83 2.26 5.08 -1.93
CA HIS A 83 3.17 4.86 -0.81
C HIS A 83 2.35 4.57 0.46
N TYR A 84 2.69 3.49 1.14
CA TYR A 84 2.07 3.04 2.37
C TYR A 84 3.11 3.11 3.48
N HIS A 85 2.80 3.83 4.55
CA HIS A 85 3.69 3.98 5.69
C HIS A 85 2.98 3.54 6.95
N VAL A 86 3.48 2.48 7.59
CA VAL A 86 2.97 1.94 8.84
C VAL A 86 3.54 2.75 9.99
N LEU A 87 2.72 3.61 10.60
CA LEU A 87 3.14 4.45 11.73
C LEU A 87 2.94 3.76 13.08
N TYR A 88 2.09 2.73 13.13
CA TYR A 88 1.78 2.00 14.34
C TYR A 88 1.24 0.61 13.99
N ASP A 89 1.72 -0.42 14.65
CA ASP A 89 1.22 -1.79 14.42
C ASP A 89 1.29 -2.65 15.70
N GLU A 90 0.15 -2.88 16.32
CA GLU A 90 0.02 -3.84 17.43
C GLU A 90 -0.35 -5.25 16.97
N ASN A 91 -0.86 -5.40 15.74
CA ASN A 91 -1.22 -6.69 15.19
C ASN A 91 0.02 -7.49 14.74
N GLN A 92 1.19 -6.86 14.73
CA GLN A 92 2.48 -7.47 14.38
C GLN A 92 2.42 -8.16 13.01
N PHE A 93 1.93 -7.43 12.00
CA PHE A 93 1.85 -7.95 10.66
C PHE A 93 3.24 -8.26 10.11
N THR A 94 3.33 -9.38 9.38
CA THR A 94 4.49 -9.61 8.52
C THR A 94 4.43 -8.67 7.32
N VAL A 95 5.60 -8.38 6.75
CA VAL A 95 5.71 -7.52 5.57
C VAL A 95 4.84 -8.03 4.42
N ASP A 96 5.02 -9.30 4.06
CA ASP A 96 4.24 -9.96 3.00
C ASP A 96 2.74 -10.00 3.31
N GLY A 97 2.38 -10.23 4.59
CA GLY A 97 1.00 -10.29 5.04
C GLY A 97 0.28 -8.96 4.85
N LEU A 98 0.94 -7.86 5.24
CA LEU A 98 0.37 -6.52 5.12
C LEU A 98 0.27 -6.06 3.66
N GLN A 99 1.30 -6.33 2.86
CA GLN A 99 1.31 -6.01 1.43
C GLN A 99 0.20 -6.76 0.68
N THR A 100 0.04 -8.06 0.96
CA THR A 100 -0.99 -8.91 0.36
C THR A 100 -2.39 -8.47 0.77
N LEU A 101 -2.60 -8.15 2.05
CA LEU A 101 -3.86 -7.61 2.56
C LEU A 101 -4.22 -6.30 1.86
N THR A 102 -3.26 -5.38 1.78
CA THR A 102 -3.43 -4.07 1.15
C THR A 102 -3.80 -4.21 -0.32
N ASN A 103 -3.12 -5.10 -1.05
CA ASN A 103 -3.43 -5.36 -2.45
C ASN A 103 -4.82 -5.99 -2.61
N SER A 104 -5.17 -6.99 -1.80
CA SER A 104 -6.50 -7.63 -1.82
C SER A 104 -7.63 -6.63 -1.58
N LEU A 105 -7.45 -5.70 -0.63
CA LEU A 105 -8.42 -4.63 -0.37
C LEU A 105 -8.61 -3.66 -1.55
N CYS A 106 -7.64 -3.53 -2.45
CA CYS A 106 -7.80 -2.71 -3.65
C CYS A 106 -8.83 -3.29 -4.63
N TYR A 107 -9.11 -4.60 -4.57
CA TYR A 107 -10.08 -5.29 -5.43
C TYR A 107 -11.49 -5.37 -4.83
N THR A 108 -11.73 -4.82 -3.64
CA THR A 108 -13.06 -4.82 -3.00
C THR A 108 -13.88 -3.56 -3.33
N TYR A 109 -13.37 -2.67 -4.19
CA TYR A 109 -14.05 -1.43 -4.54
C TYR A 109 -15.23 -1.68 -5.50
N ALA A 110 -16.45 -1.57 -4.99
CA ALA A 110 -17.68 -1.99 -5.68
C ALA A 110 -18.10 -1.19 -6.94
N ARG A 111 -17.40 -0.12 -7.31
CA ARG A 111 -17.80 0.74 -8.44
C ARG A 111 -17.15 0.37 -9.78
N CYS A 112 -16.14 -0.50 -9.77
CA CYS A 112 -15.50 -0.98 -10.99
C CYS A 112 -15.14 -2.45 -10.85
N ALA A 113 -15.32 -3.20 -11.93
CA ALA A 113 -14.98 -4.62 -12.06
C ALA A 113 -13.89 -4.78 -13.13
#